data_AF-A0A957QWN9-F1
#
_entry.id   AF-A0A957QWN9-F1
#
_cell.length_a   1.000
_cell.length_b   1.000
_cell.length_c   1.000
_cell.angle_alpha   90.00
_cell.angle_beta   90.00
_cell.angle_gamma   90.00
#
_symmetry.space_group_name_H-M   'P 1'
#
loop_
_entity.id
_entity.type
_entity.pdbx_description
1 polymer ?
#
loop_
_entity_poly.entity_id
_entity_poly.type
_entity_poly.pdbx_seq_one_letter_code
_entity_poly.pdbx_strand_id
1 'polypeptide(L)'
;YTLDGVGNRLSDGMASFAYDPSDRILNSGYTYDANGNLLADGMATYEYDAANRLIQMTMGGVVTTYGYDGWGNLIQETTNGVTTEFVLDENAAYTRILGEVRSDGGERLYAYGPGGFSAQQAVGSTVEYPLLDGL
;
A
#
# COMPACT_ATOMS: atom_id res chain seq x y z
N TYR A 1 -2.70 -25.31 -8.68
CA TYR A 1 -1.85 -24.90 -7.54
C TYR A 1 -2.00 -25.92 -6.42
N THR A 2 -1.01 -26.03 -5.54
CA THR A 2 -1.05 -26.85 -4.32
C THR A 2 -0.88 -25.96 -3.10
N LEU A 3 -1.44 -26.37 -1.96
CA LEU A 3 -1.35 -25.65 -0.69
C LEU A 3 -0.76 -26.55 0.40
N ASP A 4 -0.20 -25.95 1.45
CA ASP A 4 0.14 -26.65 2.70
C ASP A 4 -1.07 -26.76 3.65
N GLY A 5 -0.84 -27.25 4.86
CA GLY A 5 -1.90 -27.49 5.86
C GLY A 5 -2.54 -26.24 6.45
N VAL A 6 -1.92 -25.07 6.28
CA VAL A 6 -2.45 -23.77 6.75
C VAL A 6 -2.89 -22.87 5.60
N GLY A 7 -2.78 -23.36 4.36
CA GLY A 7 -3.28 -22.71 3.15
C GLY A 7 -2.25 -21.90 2.38
N ASN A 8 -0.97 -21.95 2.76
CA ASN A 8 0.08 -21.30 1.97
C ASN A 8 0.28 -22.04 0.65
N ARG A 9 0.52 -21.30 -0.44
CA ARG A 9 0.63 -21.88 -1.77
C ARG A 9 2.01 -22.49 -2.00
N LEU A 10 2.13 -23.81 -1.98
CA LEU A 10 3.39 -24.52 -2.26
C LEU A 10 3.80 -24.50 -3.74
N SER A 11 2.85 -24.38 -4.66
CA SER A 11 3.12 -24.19 -6.08
C SER A 11 1.91 -23.61 -6.80
N ASP A 12 2.12 -22.71 -7.75
CA ASP A 12 1.07 -22.22 -8.65
C ASP A 12 0.98 -23.02 -9.97
N GLY A 13 1.87 -23.98 -10.18
CA GLY A 13 2.04 -24.74 -11.43
C GLY A 13 3.20 -24.25 -12.30
N MET A 14 3.82 -23.12 -11.97
CA MET A 14 4.95 -22.54 -12.68
C MET A 14 6.15 -22.28 -11.75
N ALA A 15 5.87 -21.87 -10.51
CA ALA A 15 6.83 -21.72 -9.42
C ALA A 15 6.50 -22.69 -8.28
N SER A 16 7.52 -22.93 -7.44
CA SER A 16 7.36 -23.57 -6.13
C SER A 16 7.69 -22.56 -5.05
N PHE A 17 7.01 -22.64 -3.91
CA PHE A 17 7.22 -21.76 -2.78
C PHE A 17 7.53 -22.59 -1.54
N ALA A 18 8.52 -22.13 -0.78
CA ALA A 18 8.86 -22.68 0.52
C ALA A 18 8.50 -21.66 1.60
N TYR A 19 8.10 -22.15 2.76
CA TYR A 19 7.71 -21.32 3.89
C TYR A 19 8.45 -21.77 5.16
N ASP A 20 8.74 -20.82 6.04
CA ASP A 20 9.22 -21.13 7.39
C ASP A 20 8.05 -21.43 8.35
N PRO A 21 8.31 -21.83 9.61
CA PRO A 21 7.25 -22.08 10.58
C PRO A 21 6.40 -20.87 10.97
N SER A 22 6.75 -19.66 10.52
CA SER A 22 5.98 -18.42 10.69
C SER A 22 5.26 -18.04 9.39
N ASP A 23 5.10 -18.98 8.45
CA ASP A 23 4.43 -18.81 7.16
C ASP A 23 5.07 -17.76 6.24
N ARG A 24 6.37 -17.49 6.42
CA ARG A 24 7.13 -16.53 5.58
C ARG A 24 7.82 -17.23 4.42
N ILE A 25 7.81 -16.62 3.24
CA ILE A 25 8.41 -17.17 2.02
C ILE A 25 9.93 -17.29 2.16
N LEU A 26 10.50 -18.45 1.85
CA LEU A 26 11.93 -18.74 1.90
C LEU A 26 12.61 -18.77 0.52
N ASN A 27 11.87 -18.41 -0.52
CA ASN A 27 12.39 -18.37 -1.88
C ASN A 27 13.53 -17.35 -2.02
N SER A 28 14.47 -17.64 -2.93
CA SER A 28 15.57 -16.72 -3.23
C SER A 28 15.06 -15.31 -3.57
N GLY A 29 15.67 -14.29 -2.96
CA GLY A 29 15.26 -12.89 -3.09
C GLY A 29 14.38 -12.38 -1.95
N TYR A 30 13.74 -13.28 -1.20
CA TYR A 30 12.95 -12.90 -0.03
C TYR A 30 13.84 -12.78 1.21
N THR A 31 13.79 -11.62 1.87
CA THR A 31 14.51 -11.37 3.12
C THR A 31 13.61 -10.65 4.10
N TYR A 32 13.88 -10.81 5.40
CA TYR A 32 13.06 -10.26 6.47
C TYR A 32 13.91 -9.70 7.59
N ASP A 33 13.39 -8.72 8.31
CA ASP A 33 13.98 -8.26 9.57
C ASP A 33 13.62 -9.20 10.74
N ALA A 34 14.13 -8.87 11.92
CA ALA A 34 13.88 -9.66 13.14
C ALA A 34 12.42 -9.61 13.62
N ASN A 35 11.66 -8.58 13.23
CA ASN A 35 10.24 -8.44 13.55
C ASN A 35 9.36 -9.17 12.52
N GLY A 36 9.95 -9.70 11.45
CA GLY A 36 9.25 -10.42 10.39
C GLY A 36 8.76 -9.53 9.25
N ASN A 37 9.15 -8.25 9.20
CA ASN A 37 8.83 -7.39 8.07
C ASN A 37 9.67 -7.79 6.85
N LEU A 38 9.07 -7.73 5.66
CA LEU A 38 9.69 -8.09 4.40
C LEU A 38 10.69 -7.00 3.98
N LEU A 39 11.98 -7.31 3.91
CA LEU A 39 13.03 -6.36 3.50
C LEU A 39 13.31 -6.39 1.99
N ALA A 40 13.07 -7.53 1.34
CA ALA A 40 13.14 -7.67 -0.12
C ALA A 40 12.26 -8.85 -0.58
N ASP A 41 11.78 -8.81 -1.82
CA ASP A 41 10.99 -9.88 -2.46
C ASP A 41 11.59 -10.36 -3.80
N GLY A 42 12.83 -9.96 -4.10
CA GLY A 42 13.52 -10.17 -5.37
C GLY A 42 13.21 -9.14 -6.45
N MET A 43 12.20 -8.29 -6.28
CA MET A 43 11.81 -7.22 -7.22
C MET A 43 11.97 -5.83 -6.61
N ALA A 44 11.68 -5.70 -5.32
CA ALA A 44 11.75 -4.47 -4.55
C ALA A 44 12.47 -4.69 -3.22
N THR A 45 12.92 -3.59 -2.61
CA THR A 45 13.41 -3.54 -1.23
C THR A 45 12.56 -2.57 -0.41
N TYR A 46 12.49 -2.83 0.90
CA TYR A 46 11.61 -2.12 1.81
C TYR A 46 12.35 -1.72 3.09
N GLU A 47 12.02 -0.55 3.63
CA GLU A 47 12.53 -0.08 4.91
C GLU A 47 11.38 0.31 5.82
N TYR A 48 11.55 0.05 7.11
CA TYR A 48 10.53 0.26 8.13
C TYR A 48 11.06 1.14 9.25
N ASP A 49 10.17 1.90 9.87
CA ASP A 49 10.48 2.60 11.11
C ASP A 49 10.41 1.66 12.33
N ALA A 50 10.75 2.18 13.51
CA ALA A 50 10.72 1.44 14.76
C ALA A 50 9.31 0.99 15.20
N ALA A 51 8.25 1.52 14.59
CA ALA A 51 6.87 1.12 14.80
C ALA A 51 6.41 0.07 13.76
N ASN A 52 7.33 -0.51 12.98
CA ASN A 52 7.09 -1.46 11.89
C ASN A 52 6.22 -0.90 10.76
N ARG A 53 6.28 0.42 10.51
CA ARG A 53 5.57 1.05 9.39
C ARG A 53 6.53 1.23 8.22
N LEU A 54 6.06 0.92 7.00
CA LEU A 54 6.86 1.03 5.77
C LEU A 54 7.18 2.50 5.49
N ILE A 55 8.45 2.90 5.53
CA ILE A 55 8.86 4.29 5.26
C ILE A 55 9.51 4.49 3.90
N GLN A 56 9.99 3.41 3.28
CA GLN A 56 10.58 3.46 1.95
C GLN A 56 10.38 2.14 1.21
N MET A 57 10.09 2.23 -0.08
CA MET A 57 10.13 1.14 -1.05
C MET A 57 11.02 1.55 -2.21
N THR A 58 11.87 0.64 -2.69
CA THR A 58 12.63 0.84 -3.93
C THR A 58 12.33 -0.29 -4.90
N MET A 59 11.81 0.01 -6.08
CA MET A 59 11.47 -0.98 -7.11
C MET A 59 11.89 -0.48 -8.49
N GLY A 60 12.66 -1.28 -9.22
CA GLY A 60 13.11 -0.90 -10.57
C GLY A 60 13.89 0.42 -10.63
N GLY A 61 14.57 0.80 -9.54
CA GLY A 61 15.29 2.08 -9.41
C GLY A 61 14.43 3.28 -9.02
N VAL A 62 13.10 3.11 -8.91
CA VAL A 62 12.19 4.14 -8.38
C VAL A 62 12.15 4.02 -6.87
N VAL A 63 12.41 5.13 -6.18
CA VAL A 63 12.26 5.24 -4.72
C VAL A 63 10.93 5.91 -4.42
N THR A 64 10.16 5.27 -3.55
CA THR A 64 8.93 5.80 -2.96
C THR A 64 9.10 5.88 -1.44
N THR A 65 8.86 7.03 -0.84
CA THR A 65 8.87 7.22 0.62
C THR A 65 7.49 7.51 1.16
N TYR A 66 7.26 7.15 2.42
CA TYR A 66 5.96 7.24 3.08
C TYR A 66 6.07 8.00 4.41
N GLY A 67 5.11 8.89 4.66
CA GLY A 67 5.01 9.68 5.89
C GLY A 67 3.68 9.43 6.61
N TYR A 68 3.75 9.34 7.93
CA TYR A 68 2.61 8.99 8.78
C TYR A 68 2.37 10.05 9.85
N ASP A 69 1.11 10.19 10.27
CA ASP A 69 0.76 10.96 11.46
C ASP A 69 1.14 10.22 12.76
N GLY A 70 0.81 10.85 13.90
CA GLY A 70 1.06 10.29 15.23
C GLY A 70 0.24 9.04 15.56
N TRP A 71 -0.85 8.79 14.85
CA TRP A 71 -1.72 7.61 14.98
C TRP A 71 -1.40 6.51 13.98
N GLY A 72 -0.43 6.74 13.08
CA GLY A 72 -0.01 5.78 12.08
C GLY A 72 -0.83 5.79 10.81
N ASN A 73 -1.66 6.82 10.58
CA ASN A 73 -2.31 6.99 9.29
C ASN A 73 -1.30 7.54 8.27
N LEU A 74 -1.34 7.03 7.04
CA LEU A 74 -0.53 7.56 5.94
C LEU A 74 -1.04 8.94 5.55
N ILE A 75 -0.16 9.94 5.59
CA ILE A 75 -0.47 11.34 5.25
C ILE A 75 0.38 11.87 4.10
N GLN A 76 1.44 11.16 3.72
CA GLN A 76 2.34 11.59 2.66
C GLN A 76 2.95 10.39 1.92
N GLU A 77 3.04 10.50 0.60
CA GLU A 77 3.84 9.62 -0.26
C GLU A 77 4.71 10.50 -1.17
N THR A 78 5.99 10.16 -1.38
CA THR A 78 6.80 10.80 -2.40
C THR A 78 7.35 9.75 -3.35
N THR A 79 6.96 9.82 -4.63
CA THR A 79 7.43 8.92 -5.69
C THR A 79 8.07 9.74 -6.81
N ASN A 80 9.30 9.40 -7.21
CA ASN A 80 10.03 10.12 -8.27
C ASN A 80 10.10 11.65 -8.05
N GLY A 81 10.23 12.08 -6.79
CA GLY A 81 10.32 13.50 -6.42
C GLY A 81 8.99 14.27 -6.47
N VAL A 82 7.87 13.60 -6.77
CA VAL A 82 6.53 14.18 -6.59
C VAL A 82 5.94 13.68 -5.29
N THR A 83 5.62 14.64 -4.41
CA THR A 83 4.99 14.38 -3.12
C THR A 83 3.48 14.51 -3.26
N THR A 84 2.74 13.52 -2.76
CA THR A 84 1.29 13.55 -2.58
C THR A 84 1.00 13.61 -1.09
N GLU A 85 0.24 14.61 -0.65
CA GLU A 85 -0.28 14.73 0.71
C GLU A 85 -1.74 14.27 0.74
N PHE A 86 -2.10 13.46 1.73
CA PHE A 86 -3.44 12.91 1.89
C PHE A 86 -4.21 13.68 2.96
N VAL A 87 -5.40 14.15 2.61
CA VAL A 87 -6.35 14.77 3.54
C VAL A 87 -7.26 13.70 4.07
N LEU A 88 -7.32 13.52 5.39
CA LEU A 88 -8.05 12.42 6.02
C LEU A 88 -9.39 12.88 6.63
N ASP A 89 -10.38 12.00 6.60
CA ASP A 89 -11.55 12.05 7.48
C ASP A 89 -11.26 11.24 8.74
N GLU A 90 -10.86 11.94 9.80
CA GLU A 90 -10.57 11.35 11.10
C GLU A 90 -11.83 11.11 11.97
N ASN A 91 -13.00 11.61 11.54
CA ASN A 91 -14.26 11.46 12.28
C ASN A 91 -15.08 10.25 11.84
N ALA A 92 -14.71 9.63 10.72
CA ALA A 92 -15.31 8.38 10.28
C ALA A 92 -14.89 7.20 11.18
N ALA A 93 -15.71 6.14 11.21
CA ALA A 93 -15.39 4.92 11.96
C ALA A 93 -14.08 4.24 11.50
N TYR A 94 -13.65 4.54 10.28
CA TYR A 94 -12.37 4.13 9.69
C TYR A 94 -11.78 5.33 8.98
N THR A 95 -10.46 5.53 9.09
CA THR A 95 -9.74 6.57 8.35
C THR A 95 -10.03 6.46 6.86
N ARG A 96 -10.46 7.56 6.25
CA ARG A 96 -10.71 7.68 4.81
C ARG A 96 -9.93 8.86 4.26
N ILE A 97 -9.52 8.78 3.00
CA ILE A 97 -8.86 9.88 2.30
C ILE A 97 -9.94 10.73 1.64
N LEU A 98 -10.12 11.98 2.08
CA LEU A 98 -11.02 12.96 1.46
C LEU A 98 -10.39 13.61 0.23
N GLY A 99 -9.07 13.63 0.14
CA GLY A 99 -8.39 14.18 -1.02
C GLY A 99 -6.89 13.96 -1.03
N GLU A 100 -6.30 14.29 -2.17
CA GLU A 100 -4.88 14.22 -2.49
C GLU A 100 -4.43 15.56 -3.04
N VAL A 101 -3.29 16.05 -2.54
CA VAL A 101 -2.63 17.26 -3.04
C VAL A 101 -1.22 16.89 -3.47
N ARG A 102 -0.91 17.06 -4.76
CA ARG A 102 0.39 16.72 -5.33
C ARG A 102 1.25 17.96 -5.49
N SER A 103 2.55 17.82 -5.25
CA SER A 103 3.53 18.89 -5.42
C SER A 103 3.73 19.33 -6.88
N ASP A 104 3.23 18.55 -7.84
CA ASP A 104 3.19 18.90 -9.27
C ASP A 104 1.89 19.65 -9.67
N GLY A 105 1.03 19.99 -8.70
CA GLY A 105 -0.19 20.77 -8.88
C GLY A 105 -1.44 19.93 -9.15
N GLY A 106 -1.34 18.60 -9.17
CA GLY A 106 -2.50 17.72 -9.25
C GLY A 106 -3.25 17.68 -7.92
N GLU A 107 -4.57 17.89 -7.95
CA GLU A 107 -5.42 17.71 -6.77
C GLU A 107 -6.60 16.80 -7.10
N ARG A 108 -6.99 15.96 -6.15
CA ARG A 108 -8.17 15.09 -6.28
C ARG A 108 -8.95 15.07 -4.98
N LEU A 109 -10.28 15.05 -5.10
CA LEU A 109 -11.20 14.91 -3.98
C LEU A 109 -12.00 13.61 -4.10
N TYR A 110 -12.37 13.05 -2.95
CA TYR A 110 -13.11 11.81 -2.82
C TYR A 110 -14.36 12.03 -1.96
N ALA A 111 -15.48 11.50 -2.43
CA ALA A 111 -16.74 11.51 -1.71
C ALA A 111 -17.13 10.09 -1.30
N TYR A 112 -17.70 9.97 -0.10
CA TYR A 112 -18.17 8.71 0.45
C TYR A 112 -19.65 8.83 0.84
N GLY A 113 -20.44 7.85 0.41
CA GLY A 113 -21.83 7.66 0.84
C GLY A 113 -21.96 6.51 1.86
N PRO A 114 -23.20 6.12 2.21
CA PRO A 114 -23.46 5.01 3.14
C PRO A 114 -22.86 3.67 2.69
N GLY A 115 -22.69 3.46 1.38
CA GLY A 115 -22.06 2.27 0.79
C GLY A 115 -20.54 2.34 0.65
N GLY A 116 -19.89 3.38 1.17
CA GLY A 116 -18.45 3.62 0.99
C GLY A 116 -18.17 4.63 -0.13
N PHE A 117 -17.07 4.42 -0.85
CA PHE A 117 -16.62 5.34 -1.89
C PHE A 117 -17.69 5.53 -2.97
N SER A 118 -18.05 6.79 -3.25
CA SER A 118 -19.18 7.11 -4.15
C SER A 118 -18.76 7.89 -5.39
N ALA A 119 -17.76 8.77 -5.28
CA ALA A 119 -17.32 9.59 -6.40
C ALA A 119 -15.92 10.15 -6.16
N GLN A 120 -15.24 10.50 -7.25
CA GLN A 120 -13.99 11.24 -7.24
C GLN A 120 -14.01 12.40 -8.21
N GLN A 121 -13.13 13.37 -8.01
CA GLN A 121 -12.94 14.47 -8.94
C GLN A 121 -11.49 14.96 -8.89
N ALA A 122 -10.81 14.92 -10.03
CA ALA A 122 -9.62 15.75 -10.21
C ALA A 122 -10.05 17.22 -10.28
N VAL A 123 -9.44 18.10 -9.49
CA VAL A 123 -9.85 19.51 -9.42
C VAL A 123 -9.77 20.15 -10.81
N GLY A 124 -10.85 20.83 -11.21
CA GLY A 124 -11.00 21.39 -12.56
C GLY A 124 -11.52 20.41 -13.63
N SER A 125 -11.80 19.16 -13.27
CA SER A 125 -12.40 18.15 -14.16
C SER A 125 -13.85 17.83 -13.78
N THR A 126 -14.52 16.97 -14.57
CA THR A 126 -15.83 16.43 -14.24
C THR A 126 -15.75 15.45 -13.08
N VAL A 127 -16.83 15.36 -12.28
CA VAL A 127 -16.97 14.32 -11.26
C VAL A 127 -17.15 12.96 -11.93
N GLU A 128 -16.43 11.96 -11.43
CA GLU A 128 -16.50 10.57 -11.87
C GLU A 128 -17.19 9.71 -10.81
N TYR A 129 -18.07 8.81 -11.27
CA TYR A 129 -18.77 7.84 -10.43
C TYR A 129 -18.31 6.43 -10.84
N PRO A 130 -17.32 5.86 -10.14
CA PRO A 130 -16.77 4.56 -10.48
C PRO A 130 -17.78 3.46 -10.20
N LEU A 131 -17.89 2.52 -11.14
CA LEU A 131 -18.59 1.25 -10.91
C LEU A 131 -17.66 0.38 -10.07
N LEU A 132 -17.95 0.27 -8.78
CA LEU A 132 -17.31 -0.72 -7.93
C LEU A 132 -17.76 -2.10 -8.42
N ASP A 133 -16.83 -2.94 -8.88
CA ASP A 133 -17.16 -4.35 -8.98
C ASP A 133 -17.28 -4.91 -7.56
N GLY A 134 -18.44 -5.50 -7.28
CA GLY A 134 -18.62 -6.27 -6.06
C GLY A 134 -18.00 -7.63 -6.31
N LEU A 135 -16.75 -7.83 -5.87
CA LEU A 135 -16.16 -9.16 -5.71
C LEU A 135 -16.58 -9.78 -4.38
#